data_AF-A0A7G7KG80-F1
#
_entry.id   AF-A0A7G7KG80-F1
#
_cell.length_a   1.000
_cell.length_b   1.000
_cell.length_c   1.000
_cell.angle_alpha   90.00
_cell.angle_beta   90.00
_cell.angle_gamma   90.00
#
_symmetry.space_group_name_H-M   'P 1'
#
loop_
_entity.id
_entity.type
_entity.pdbx_description
1 polymer ?
#
loop_
_entity_poly.entity_id
_entity_poly.type
_entity_poly.pdbx_seq_one_letter_code
_entity_poly.pdbx_strand_id
1 'polypeptide(L)'
;MLRLRPRLLLNATLTLTLVSTIPCLARAQVQGGETARPADPIPPLAEPISEQASLQRIPPDLLDAKGLQLVLDRTHRQLMVLRDGVLTHRFPAAVGTEGWETPAGRHRVLQKIHEPVWTHPVTGENIGQGKRNPLGSRWIGFYRDCKGRSGWDGEQYLDIDGCTVAGFHGTPYRWTVGRAVSHGCVRLYEENVQELFKLVRLGTPVTVIP
;
A
#
# COMPACT_ATOMS: atom_id res chain seq x y z
N MET A 1 53.35 -15.68 -43.07
CA MET A 1 52.17 -14.85 -42.70
C MET A 1 51.30 -15.63 -41.74
N LEU A 2 51.25 -15.27 -40.45
CA LEU A 2 50.09 -15.55 -39.57
C LEU A 2 50.22 -14.67 -38.32
N ARG A 3 49.40 -13.62 -38.22
CA ARG A 3 49.35 -12.72 -37.06
C ARG A 3 48.35 -13.27 -36.04
N LEU A 4 48.80 -13.56 -34.82
CA LEU A 4 47.95 -13.85 -33.67
C LEU A 4 47.27 -12.54 -33.21
N ARG A 5 45.94 -12.53 -33.14
CA ARG A 5 45.15 -11.46 -32.50
C ARG A 5 44.84 -11.86 -31.05
N PRO A 6 44.97 -10.96 -30.06
CA PRO A 6 44.54 -11.25 -28.70
C PRO A 6 43.01 -11.16 -28.60
N ARG A 7 42.39 -12.15 -27.96
CA ARG A 7 40.97 -12.13 -27.59
C ARG A 7 40.78 -11.17 -26.41
N LEU A 8 39.99 -10.12 -26.60
CA LEU A 8 39.45 -9.32 -25.49
C LEU A 8 38.51 -10.20 -24.67
N LEU A 9 38.83 -10.40 -23.39
CA LEU A 9 37.90 -10.92 -22.40
C LEU A 9 36.97 -9.78 -21.98
N LEU A 10 35.70 -9.87 -22.38
CA LEU A 10 34.65 -8.98 -21.95
C LEU A 10 34.27 -9.37 -20.51
N ASN A 11 34.72 -8.60 -19.52
CA ASN A 11 34.25 -8.76 -18.14
C ASN A 11 32.79 -8.30 -18.08
N ALA A 12 31.87 -9.27 -18.04
CA ALA A 12 30.46 -9.01 -17.75
C ALA A 12 30.32 -8.67 -16.27
N THR A 13 30.18 -7.37 -15.97
CA THR A 13 29.82 -6.89 -14.64
C THR A 13 28.38 -7.28 -14.36
N LEU A 14 28.19 -8.36 -13.60
CA LEU A 14 26.87 -8.80 -13.14
C LEU A 14 26.40 -7.82 -12.06
N THR A 15 25.63 -6.81 -12.45
CA THR A 15 24.92 -5.95 -11.49
C THR A 15 23.85 -6.79 -10.81
N LEU A 16 24.16 -7.28 -9.61
CA LEU A 16 23.20 -7.94 -8.73
C LEU A 16 22.19 -6.87 -8.24
N THR A 17 21.10 -6.69 -8.97
CA THR A 17 19.95 -5.94 -8.46
C THR A 17 19.41 -6.73 -7.28
N LEU A 18 19.72 -6.27 -6.06
CA LEU A 18 19.06 -6.73 -4.84
C LEU A 18 17.56 -6.58 -5.03
N VAL A 19 16.88 -7.70 -5.25
CA VAL A 19 15.42 -7.76 -5.25
C VAL A 19 15.00 -7.46 -3.82
N SER A 20 14.63 -6.20 -3.57
CA SER A 20 14.04 -5.81 -2.30
C SER A 20 12.64 -6.38 -2.27
N THR A 21 12.53 -7.64 -1.85
CA THR A 21 11.25 -8.23 -1.50
C THR A 21 10.72 -7.46 -0.30
N ILE A 22 9.44 -7.11 -0.33
CA ILE A 22 8.77 -6.81 0.93
C ILE A 22 8.88 -8.13 1.70
N PRO A 23 9.50 -8.18 2.89
CA PRO A 23 9.40 -9.36 3.72
C PRO A 23 7.94 -9.42 4.15
N CYS A 24 7.15 -10.13 3.36
CA CYS A 24 5.71 -10.08 3.43
C CYS A 24 5.17 -11.47 3.69
N LEU A 25 4.27 -11.48 4.66
CA LEU A 25 3.12 -12.36 4.76
C LEU A 25 3.44 -13.79 5.15
N ALA A 26 3.10 -14.07 6.41
CA ALA A 26 2.49 -15.34 6.73
C ALA A 26 1.50 -15.74 5.62
N ARG A 27 1.55 -17.00 5.20
CA ARG A 27 0.57 -17.56 4.28
C ARG A 27 -0.82 -17.37 4.90
N ALA A 28 -1.71 -16.73 4.17
CA ALA A 28 -3.12 -16.76 4.51
C ALA A 28 -3.63 -18.17 4.20
N GLN A 29 -4.14 -18.87 5.20
CA GLN A 29 -4.88 -20.10 4.97
C GLN A 29 -6.34 -19.73 4.72
N VAL A 30 -6.88 -20.18 3.60
CA VAL A 30 -8.32 -20.17 3.39
C VAL A 30 -8.85 -21.36 4.18
N GLN A 31 -9.65 -21.12 5.22
CA GLN A 31 -10.32 -22.24 5.89
C GLN A 31 -11.32 -22.86 4.92
N GLY A 32 -11.01 -24.09 4.48
CA GLY A 32 -11.88 -24.93 3.67
C GLY A 32 -13.01 -25.50 4.54
N GLY A 33 -13.99 -24.65 4.83
CA GLY A 33 -15.28 -25.03 5.38
C GLY A 33 -16.30 -24.04 4.83
N GLU A 34 -17.39 -24.55 4.24
CA GLU A 34 -18.50 -23.76 3.72
C GLU A 34 -18.97 -22.74 4.75
N THR A 35 -18.45 -21.52 4.69
CA THR A 35 -19.18 -20.37 5.20
C THR A 35 -20.19 -20.05 4.10
N ALA A 36 -21.39 -20.61 4.25
CA ALA A 36 -22.53 -20.45 3.35
C ALA A 36 -23.11 -19.01 3.35
N ARG A 37 -22.25 -17.99 3.43
CA ARG A 37 -22.61 -16.58 3.29
C ARG A 37 -22.30 -16.17 1.83
N PRO A 38 -23.25 -15.51 1.14
CA PRO A 38 -22.98 -14.97 -0.19
C PRO A 38 -21.92 -13.88 -0.12
N ALA A 39 -21.18 -13.69 -1.23
CA ALA A 39 -20.26 -12.56 -1.35
C ALA A 39 -21.00 -11.23 -1.17
N ASP A 40 -20.34 -10.29 -0.51
CA ASP A 40 -20.84 -8.95 -0.29
C ASP A 40 -20.85 -8.17 -1.61
N PRO A 41 -21.79 -7.22 -1.79
CA PRO A 41 -21.76 -6.35 -2.95
C PRO A 41 -20.47 -5.52 -2.95
N ILE A 42 -19.95 -5.23 -4.15
CA ILE A 42 -18.77 -4.37 -4.31
C ILE A 42 -19.01 -3.03 -3.60
N PRO A 43 -18.21 -2.66 -2.60
CA PRO A 43 -18.38 -1.41 -1.85
C PRO A 43 -18.38 -0.20 -2.79
N PRO A 44 -19.30 0.76 -2.62
CA PRO A 44 -19.43 1.91 -3.52
C PRO A 44 -18.19 2.81 -3.49
N LEU A 45 -18.10 3.71 -4.47
CA LEU A 45 -17.14 4.81 -4.40
C LEU A 45 -17.52 5.75 -3.25
N ALA A 46 -16.53 6.32 -2.59
CA ALA A 46 -16.81 7.40 -1.63
C ALA A 46 -17.33 8.64 -2.34
N GLU A 47 -18.28 9.30 -1.69
CA GLU A 47 -18.81 10.57 -2.12
C GLU A 47 -17.70 11.65 -2.09
N PRO A 48 -17.51 12.40 -3.19
CA PRO A 48 -16.55 13.49 -3.22
C PRO A 48 -16.94 14.58 -2.21
N ILE A 49 -15.96 15.05 -1.44
CA ILE A 49 -16.12 16.20 -0.55
C ILE A 49 -15.23 17.37 -0.98
N SER A 50 -15.65 18.58 -0.59
CA SER A 50 -14.90 19.81 -0.83
C SER A 50 -13.57 19.81 -0.07
N GLU A 51 -12.67 20.69 -0.48
CA GLU A 51 -11.41 20.90 0.24
C GLU A 51 -11.64 21.37 1.66
N GLN A 52 -12.56 22.32 1.87
CA GLN A 52 -12.93 22.81 3.19
C GLN A 52 -13.45 21.68 4.09
N ALA A 53 -14.30 20.80 3.57
CA ALA A 53 -14.78 19.64 4.31
C ALA A 53 -13.65 18.64 4.62
N SER A 54 -12.67 18.49 3.72
CA SER A 54 -11.50 17.66 3.94
C SER A 54 -10.62 18.21 5.07
N LEU A 55 -10.37 19.53 5.08
CA LEU A 55 -9.62 20.22 6.13
C LEU A 55 -10.26 20.04 7.50
N GLN A 56 -11.59 20.08 7.58
CA GLN A 56 -12.33 19.88 8.84
C GLN A 56 -12.17 18.47 9.44
N ARG A 57 -11.75 17.49 8.64
CA ARG A 57 -11.50 16.12 9.13
C ARG A 57 -10.08 15.92 9.65
N ILE A 58 -9.16 16.84 9.35
CA ILE A 58 -7.77 16.74 9.79
C ILE A 58 -7.74 17.01 11.30
N PRO A 59 -7.12 16.13 12.11
CA PRO A 59 -6.92 16.39 13.52
C PRO A 59 -6.24 17.75 13.75
N PRO A 60 -6.79 18.64 14.61
CA PRO A 60 -6.31 20.01 14.73
C PRO A 60 -4.81 20.13 15.03
N ASP A 61 -4.25 19.22 15.82
CA ASP A 61 -2.82 19.24 16.16
C ASP A 61 -1.90 19.03 14.95
N LEU A 62 -2.41 18.45 13.85
CA LEU A 62 -1.66 18.29 12.60
C LEU A 62 -1.65 19.54 11.73
N LEU A 63 -2.59 20.48 11.95
CA LEU A 63 -2.61 21.78 11.29
C LEU A 63 -1.55 22.73 11.86
N ASP A 64 -1.12 22.51 13.10
CA ASP A 64 -0.02 23.28 13.70
C ASP A 64 1.34 22.55 13.61
N ALA A 65 1.31 21.27 13.22
CA ALA A 65 2.51 20.43 13.15
C ALA A 65 3.48 20.91 12.06
N LYS A 66 4.76 20.96 12.43
CA LYS A 66 5.85 21.22 11.48
C LYS A 66 6.24 19.96 10.71
N GLY A 67 6.75 20.18 9.50
CA GLY A 67 7.17 19.14 8.58
C GLY A 67 6.01 18.47 7.83
N LEU A 68 6.31 17.32 7.22
CA LEU A 68 5.38 16.57 6.39
C LEU A 68 4.50 15.67 7.26
N GLN A 69 3.18 15.78 7.12
CA GLN A 69 2.19 14.91 7.78
C GLN A 69 1.33 14.22 6.72
N LEU A 70 1.06 12.93 6.91
CA LEU A 70 0.10 12.18 6.09
C LEU A 70 -1.16 11.90 6.91
N VAL A 71 -2.33 12.16 6.33
CA VAL A 71 -3.63 11.86 6.95
C VAL A 71 -4.48 11.04 6.00
N LEU A 72 -4.71 9.78 6.33
CA LEU A 72 -5.60 8.89 5.58
C LEU A 72 -7.00 8.96 6.19
N ASP A 73 -7.93 9.57 5.45
CA ASP A 73 -9.35 9.57 5.76
C ASP A 73 -9.99 8.32 5.13
N ARG A 74 -10.36 7.36 5.98
CA ARG A 74 -10.99 6.14 5.50
C ARG A 74 -12.41 6.45 5.02
N THR A 75 -13.21 7.23 5.72
CA THR A 75 -14.60 7.54 5.34
C THR A 75 -14.69 8.09 3.91
N HIS A 76 -13.88 9.10 3.58
CA HIS A 76 -13.90 9.75 2.26
C HIS A 76 -12.86 9.20 1.29
N ARG A 77 -12.17 8.11 1.67
CA ARG A 77 -11.27 7.33 0.82
C ARG A 77 -10.23 8.24 0.14
N GLN A 78 -9.55 9.04 0.95
CA GLN A 78 -8.55 10.00 0.49
C GLN A 78 -7.34 10.08 1.42
N LEU A 79 -6.16 10.25 0.83
CA LEU A 79 -4.92 10.55 1.51
C LEU A 79 -4.61 12.04 1.35
N MET A 80 -4.53 12.75 2.46
CA MET A 80 -4.14 14.16 2.53
C MET A 80 -2.68 14.28 2.93
N VAL A 81 -1.97 15.20 2.28
CA VAL A 81 -0.55 15.49 2.56
C VAL A 81 -0.44 16.93 3.03
N LEU A 82 -0.01 17.12 4.27
CA LEU A 82 0.24 18.44 4.83
C LEU A 82 1.73 18.73 4.91
N ARG A 83 2.10 19.98 4.64
CA ARG A 83 3.43 20.52 4.91
C ARG A 83 3.30 21.74 5.79
N ASP A 84 3.85 21.66 7.00
CA ASP A 84 3.81 22.75 7.98
C ASP A 84 2.37 23.27 8.22
N GLY A 85 1.42 22.33 8.33
CA GLY A 85 0.00 22.64 8.53
C GLY A 85 -0.81 22.90 7.27
N VAL A 86 -0.16 23.12 6.13
CA VAL A 86 -0.83 23.47 4.87
C VAL A 86 -1.12 22.22 4.06
N LEU A 87 -2.37 22.01 3.66
CA LEU A 87 -2.75 20.94 2.74
C LEU A 87 -2.12 21.21 1.37
N THR A 88 -1.28 20.29 0.90
CA THR A 88 -0.55 20.42 -0.37
C THR A 88 -1.01 19.42 -1.42
N HIS A 89 -1.45 18.23 -1.00
CA HIS A 89 -1.94 17.20 -1.92
C HIS A 89 -3.13 16.48 -1.31
N ARG A 90 -4.01 16.01 -2.19
CA ARG A 90 -5.16 15.18 -1.86
C ARG A 90 -5.30 14.10 -2.91
N PHE A 91 -5.03 12.87 -2.52
CA PHE A 91 -5.07 11.72 -3.41
C PHE A 91 -6.29 10.86 -3.09
N PRO A 92 -7.13 10.49 -4.07
CA PRO A 92 -8.09 9.42 -3.84
C PRO A 92 -7.35 8.11 -3.55
N ALA A 93 -7.91 7.30 -2.66
CA ALA A 93 -7.29 6.09 -2.15
C ALA A 93 -8.32 4.97 -2.03
N ALA A 94 -7.93 3.72 -2.29
CA ALA A 94 -8.66 2.57 -1.78
C ALA A 94 -8.14 2.22 -0.38
N VAL A 95 -8.99 1.72 0.50
CA VAL A 95 -8.61 1.31 1.86
C VAL A 95 -9.15 -0.07 2.20
N GLY A 96 -8.89 -0.52 3.42
CA GLY A 96 -9.41 -1.79 3.94
C GLY A 96 -10.93 -1.88 3.89
N THR A 97 -11.46 -3.05 3.50
CA THR A 97 -12.90 -3.35 3.61
C THR A 97 -13.32 -3.50 5.08
N GLU A 98 -14.62 -3.60 5.33
CA GLU A 98 -15.16 -3.88 6.67
C GLU A 98 -14.61 -5.22 7.21
N GLY A 99 -14.21 -5.25 8.48
CA GLY A 99 -13.50 -6.38 9.10
C GLY A 99 -12.01 -6.47 8.71
N TRP A 100 -11.61 -5.84 7.61
CA TRP A 100 -10.23 -5.74 7.12
C TRP A 100 -9.71 -4.32 7.03
N GLU A 101 -10.17 -3.44 7.93
CA GLU A 101 -9.91 -2.01 7.85
C GLU A 101 -8.41 -1.72 7.89
N THR A 102 -8.02 -0.65 7.20
CA THR A 102 -6.70 -0.06 7.38
C THR A 102 -6.56 0.39 8.85
N PRO A 103 -5.52 -0.04 9.58
CA PRO A 103 -5.41 0.20 11.03
C PRO A 103 -5.44 1.68 11.39
N ALA A 104 -6.43 2.08 12.18
CA ALA A 104 -6.58 3.45 12.66
C ALA A 104 -5.45 3.84 13.63
N GLY A 105 -5.23 5.14 13.80
CA GLY A 105 -4.28 5.69 14.78
C GLY A 105 -3.06 6.35 14.15
N ARG A 106 -2.06 6.63 15.00
CA ARG A 106 -0.82 7.32 14.61
C ARG A 106 0.29 6.30 14.36
N HIS A 107 0.86 6.36 13.17
CA HIS A 107 1.90 5.49 12.65
C HIS A 107 3.03 6.33 12.07
N ARG A 108 4.04 5.64 11.51
CA ARG A 108 5.15 6.26 10.79
C ARG A 108 5.54 5.39 9.61
N VAL A 109 6.09 5.99 8.56
CA VAL A 109 6.67 5.23 7.45
C VAL A 109 7.83 4.37 7.97
N LEU A 110 7.68 3.05 7.87
CA LEU A 110 8.62 2.03 8.33
C LEU A 110 9.55 1.57 7.21
N GLN A 111 9.06 1.58 5.97
CA GLN A 111 9.79 1.05 4.82
C GLN A 111 9.36 1.75 3.53
N LYS A 112 10.30 1.84 2.59
CA LYS A 112 10.06 2.30 1.22
C LYS A 112 10.73 1.34 0.24
N ILE A 113 10.00 0.84 -0.75
CA ILE A 113 10.54 -0.03 -1.80
C ILE A 113 10.15 0.50 -3.17
N HIS A 114 11.14 0.58 -4.05
CA HIS A 114 10.99 0.88 -5.47
C HIS A 114 10.85 -0.44 -6.25
N GLU A 115 9.87 -0.53 -7.15
CA GLU A 115 9.51 -1.75 -7.89
C GLU A 115 9.40 -2.99 -6.98
N PRO A 116 8.47 -2.99 -6.01
CA PRO A 116 8.34 -4.10 -5.06
C PRO A 116 7.95 -5.38 -5.77
N VAL A 117 8.40 -6.53 -5.27
CA VAL A 117 7.81 -7.83 -5.64
C VAL A 117 6.54 -8.02 -4.81
N TRP A 118 5.45 -8.39 -5.47
CA TRP A 118 4.23 -8.81 -4.79
C TRP A 118 4.19 -10.33 -4.66
N THR A 119 3.86 -10.81 -3.47
CA THR A 119 3.64 -12.23 -3.20
C THR A 119 2.16 -12.44 -2.90
N HIS A 120 1.52 -13.32 -3.64
CA HIS A 120 0.12 -13.66 -3.45
C HIS A 120 -0.06 -14.28 -2.06
N PRO A 121 -0.94 -13.74 -1.20
CA PRO A 121 -1.01 -14.15 0.21
C PRO A 121 -1.45 -15.61 0.41
N VAL A 122 -2.29 -16.14 -0.49
CA VAL A 122 -2.76 -17.54 -0.46
C VAL A 122 -1.86 -18.47 -1.28
N THR A 123 -1.71 -18.24 -2.59
CA THR A 123 -0.97 -19.16 -3.49
C THR A 123 0.56 -19.08 -3.31
N GLY A 124 1.08 -17.96 -2.79
CA GLY A 124 2.51 -17.69 -2.73
C GLY A 124 3.15 -17.34 -4.08
N GLU A 125 2.36 -17.14 -5.13
CA GLU A 125 2.85 -16.71 -6.44
C GLU A 125 3.55 -15.35 -6.33
N ASN A 126 4.72 -15.21 -6.95
CA ASN A 126 5.47 -13.96 -6.97
C ASN A 126 5.29 -13.24 -8.30
N ILE A 127 4.72 -12.04 -8.24
CA ILE A 127 4.63 -11.13 -9.38
C ILE A 127 5.69 -10.05 -9.18
N GLY A 128 6.69 -10.05 -10.06
CA GLY A 128 7.76 -9.05 -10.06
C GLY A 128 7.32 -7.68 -10.57
N GLN A 129 8.30 -6.83 -10.85
CA GLN A 129 8.06 -5.49 -11.40
C GLN A 129 7.27 -5.51 -12.72
N GLY A 130 6.43 -4.49 -12.94
CA GLY A 130 5.73 -4.28 -14.21
C GLY A 130 4.23 -4.02 -14.06
N LYS A 131 3.55 -3.78 -15.19
CA LYS A 131 2.17 -3.29 -15.27
C LYS A 131 1.10 -4.21 -14.63
N ARG A 132 1.43 -5.47 -14.37
CA ARG A 132 0.53 -6.45 -13.75
C ARG A 132 0.73 -6.61 -12.24
N ASN A 133 1.76 -5.96 -11.68
CA ASN A 133 2.05 -6.03 -10.26
C ASN A 133 0.92 -5.37 -9.45
N PRO A 134 0.24 -6.10 -8.55
CA PRO A 134 -0.85 -5.52 -7.76
C PRO A 134 -0.44 -4.36 -6.84
N LEU A 135 0.85 -4.27 -6.49
CA LEU A 135 1.44 -3.17 -5.71
C LEU A 135 1.88 -1.97 -6.55
N GLY A 136 1.78 -2.07 -7.88
CA GLY A 136 2.31 -1.05 -8.78
C GLY A 136 3.82 -0.87 -8.61
N SER A 137 4.30 0.36 -8.82
CA SER A 137 5.75 0.61 -8.84
C SER A 137 6.35 0.99 -7.48
N ARG A 138 5.54 1.30 -6.46
CA ARG A 138 6.01 1.82 -5.17
C ARG A 138 5.30 1.13 -4.02
N TRP A 139 6.06 0.87 -2.95
CA TRP A 139 5.54 0.45 -1.65
C TRP A 139 6.06 1.37 -0.56
N ILE A 140 5.17 1.85 0.31
CA ILE A 140 5.46 2.68 1.48
C ILE A 140 4.76 2.05 2.69
N GLY A 141 5.45 1.11 3.34
CA GLY A 141 4.93 0.43 4.53
C GLY A 141 4.91 1.35 5.74
N PHE A 142 3.81 1.37 6.49
CA PHE A 142 3.67 2.18 7.71
C PHE A 142 3.13 1.40 8.90
N TYR A 143 2.72 0.14 8.71
CA TYR A 143 2.15 -0.70 9.75
C TYR A 143 2.61 -2.15 9.63
N ARG A 144 2.84 -2.80 10.78
CA ARG A 144 3.10 -4.23 10.91
C ARG A 144 2.58 -4.73 12.25
N ASP A 145 1.81 -5.82 12.24
CA ASP A 145 1.37 -6.53 13.45
C ASP A 145 1.46 -8.03 13.22
N CYS A 146 1.97 -8.76 14.21
CA CYS A 146 2.25 -10.20 14.14
C CYS A 146 1.36 -11.06 15.02
N LYS A 147 0.23 -10.51 15.47
CA LYS A 147 -0.76 -11.24 16.27
C LYS A 147 -1.66 -12.18 15.45
N GLY A 148 -1.47 -12.25 14.14
CA GLY A 148 -2.43 -12.88 13.22
C GLY A 148 -3.68 -12.03 13.02
N ARG A 149 -4.48 -12.39 12.00
CA ARG A 149 -5.75 -11.74 11.72
C ARG A 149 -6.67 -12.71 10.99
N SER A 150 -7.92 -12.78 11.44
CA SER A 150 -8.94 -13.63 10.82
C SER A 150 -10.22 -12.82 10.64
N GLY A 151 -10.97 -13.10 9.57
CA GLY A 151 -12.22 -12.40 9.30
C GLY A 151 -12.77 -12.63 7.89
N TRP A 152 -14.04 -12.32 7.71
CA TRP A 152 -14.70 -12.27 6.41
C TRP A 152 -14.22 -11.06 5.62
N ASP A 153 -13.72 -11.26 4.39
CA ASP A 153 -13.17 -10.18 3.56
C ASP A 153 -14.13 -9.63 2.50
N GLY A 154 -15.39 -10.05 2.56
CA GLY A 154 -16.39 -9.73 1.56
C GLY A 154 -16.65 -10.89 0.59
N GLU A 155 -15.71 -11.82 0.44
CA GLU A 155 -15.85 -12.96 -0.49
C GLU A 155 -15.63 -14.30 0.20
N GLN A 156 -14.69 -14.35 1.14
CA GLN A 156 -14.31 -15.56 1.85
C GLN A 156 -13.81 -15.26 3.27
N TYR A 157 -13.78 -16.29 4.11
CA TYR A 157 -13.13 -16.21 5.40
C TYR A 157 -11.62 -16.43 5.24
N LEU A 158 -10.84 -15.46 5.67
CA LEU A 158 -9.38 -15.53 5.67
C LEU A 158 -8.87 -15.68 7.09
N ASP A 159 -7.84 -16.52 7.25
CA ASP A 159 -7.13 -16.73 8.50
C ASP A 159 -5.61 -16.57 8.26
N ILE A 160 -5.02 -15.55 8.86
CA ILE A 160 -3.60 -15.21 8.67
C ILE A 160 -2.84 -15.50 9.96
N ASP A 161 -2.02 -16.54 9.92
CA ASP A 161 -1.12 -16.93 11.00
C ASP A 161 0.21 -16.19 10.93
N GLY A 162 0.29 -15.00 11.53
CA GLY A 162 1.54 -14.26 11.70
C GLY A 162 1.40 -12.78 11.37
N CYS A 163 2.33 -12.24 10.56
CA CYS A 163 2.41 -10.80 10.36
C CYS A 163 1.55 -10.27 9.22
N THR A 164 0.67 -9.33 9.55
CA THR A 164 -0.01 -8.45 8.61
C THR A 164 0.77 -7.15 8.47
N VAL A 165 0.72 -6.55 7.29
CA VAL A 165 1.33 -5.24 7.01
C VAL A 165 0.34 -4.36 6.27
N ALA A 166 0.45 -3.05 6.47
CA ALA A 166 -0.24 -2.07 5.65
C ALA A 166 0.73 -1.00 5.17
N GLY A 167 0.46 -0.54 3.95
CA GLY A 167 1.28 0.45 3.26
C GLY A 167 0.52 1.14 2.15
N PHE A 168 1.05 2.29 1.72
CA PHE A 168 0.61 2.95 0.49
C PHE A 168 1.32 2.31 -0.69
N HIS A 169 0.56 1.97 -1.73
CA HIS A 169 1.10 1.39 -2.95
C HIS A 169 0.32 1.79 -4.19
N GLY A 170 0.92 1.60 -5.36
CA GLY A 170 0.24 1.82 -6.64
C GLY A 170 -0.71 0.67 -6.95
N THR A 171 -1.57 0.81 -7.96
CA THR A 171 -2.37 -0.32 -8.42
C THR A 171 -2.67 -0.22 -9.90
N PRO A 172 -2.60 -1.35 -10.65
CA PRO A 172 -3.10 -1.38 -12.02
C PRO A 172 -4.64 -1.40 -12.06
N TYR A 173 -5.29 -1.78 -10.96
CA TYR A 173 -6.75 -1.88 -10.85
C TYR A 173 -7.37 -0.54 -10.47
N ARG A 174 -7.27 0.45 -11.38
CA ARG A 174 -7.70 1.85 -11.13
C ARG A 174 -9.12 1.97 -10.58
N TRP A 175 -10.05 1.10 -11.01
CA TRP A 175 -11.45 1.09 -10.56
C TRP A 175 -11.64 0.85 -9.05
N THR A 176 -10.62 0.32 -8.37
CA THR A 176 -10.62 0.06 -6.93
C THR A 176 -10.36 1.32 -6.09
N VAL A 177 -9.70 2.33 -6.67
CA VAL A 177 -9.36 3.59 -5.98
C VAL A 177 -10.65 4.35 -5.67
N GLY A 178 -10.80 4.78 -4.41
CA GLY A 178 -12.03 5.39 -3.90
C GLY A 178 -12.99 4.41 -3.23
N ARG A 179 -12.63 3.12 -3.09
CA ARG A 179 -13.47 2.07 -2.46
C ARG A 179 -12.79 1.42 -1.25
N ALA A 180 -13.58 0.69 -0.47
CA ALA A 180 -13.11 -0.12 0.66
C ALA A 180 -12.97 -1.58 0.25
N VAL A 181 -11.87 -1.95 -0.43
CA VAL A 181 -11.81 -3.21 -1.21
C VAL A 181 -10.49 -3.96 -1.04
N SER A 182 -9.77 -3.68 0.05
CA SER A 182 -8.48 -4.31 0.32
C SER A 182 -8.48 -4.97 1.69
N HIS A 183 -7.43 -5.74 1.97
CA HIS A 183 -7.17 -6.36 3.27
C HIS A 183 -6.38 -5.44 4.23
N GLY A 184 -6.56 -4.13 4.10
CA GLY A 184 -5.96 -3.11 4.98
C GLY A 184 -4.87 -2.26 4.33
N CYS A 185 -4.32 -2.67 3.18
CA CYS A 185 -3.41 -1.85 2.39
C CYS A 185 -4.11 -0.63 1.76
N VAL A 186 -3.34 0.37 1.34
CA VAL A 186 -3.88 1.60 0.76
C VAL A 186 -3.45 1.69 -0.70
N ARG A 187 -4.42 1.59 -1.61
CA ARG A 187 -4.16 1.66 -3.06
C ARG A 187 -4.29 3.10 -3.53
N LEU A 188 -3.29 3.59 -4.23
CA LEU A 188 -3.30 4.88 -4.90
C LEU A 188 -3.19 4.67 -6.42
N TYR A 189 -3.57 5.69 -7.19
CA TYR A 189 -3.15 5.74 -8.58
C TYR A 189 -1.63 5.73 -8.68
N GLU A 190 -1.13 5.17 -9.78
CA GLU A 190 0.29 4.95 -10.02
C GLU A 190 1.07 6.27 -9.99
N GLU A 191 0.54 7.30 -10.65
CA GLU A 191 1.06 8.66 -10.62
C GLU A 191 1.13 9.25 -9.20
N ASN A 192 0.10 9.02 -8.38
CA ASN A 192 -0.01 9.57 -7.03
C ASN A 192 0.96 8.89 -6.06
N VAL A 193 1.12 7.56 -6.15
CA VAL A 193 2.08 6.85 -5.28
C VAL A 193 3.51 7.22 -5.64
N GLN A 194 3.82 7.43 -6.93
CA GLN A 194 5.15 7.85 -7.36
C GLN A 194 5.49 9.25 -6.84
N GLU A 195 4.53 10.16 -6.82
CA GLU A 195 4.67 11.48 -6.21
C GLU A 195 4.84 11.38 -4.69
N LEU A 196 3.94 10.69 -3.99
CA LEU A 196 4.02 10.47 -2.55
C LEU A 196 5.38 9.87 -2.16
N PHE A 197 5.89 8.91 -2.92
CA PHE A 197 7.16 8.25 -2.66
C PHE A 197 8.34 9.22 -2.70
N LYS A 198 8.29 10.30 -3.52
CA LYS A 198 9.31 11.35 -3.55
C LYS A 198 9.21 12.27 -2.33
N LEU A 199 8.00 12.51 -1.83
CA LEU A 199 7.75 13.42 -0.70
C LEU A 199 8.15 12.81 0.65
N VAL A 200 7.86 11.53 0.87
CA VAL A 200 7.98 10.90 2.19
C VAL A 200 9.39 10.34 2.46
N ARG A 201 9.74 10.23 3.73
CA ARG A 201 10.95 9.57 4.22
C ARG A 201 10.60 8.57 5.33
N LEU A 202 11.55 7.71 5.69
CA LEU A 202 11.38 6.87 6.88
C LEU A 202 11.11 7.77 8.10
N GLY A 203 10.18 7.35 8.95
CA GLY A 203 9.73 8.11 10.10
C GLY A 203 8.69 9.20 9.82
N THR A 204 8.36 9.50 8.54
CA THR A 204 7.27 10.43 8.19
C THR A 204 5.99 9.99 8.91
N PRO A 205 5.34 10.87 9.69
CA PRO A 205 4.11 10.54 10.39
C PRO A 205 2.96 10.20 9.44
N VAL A 206 2.17 9.21 9.85
CA VAL A 206 0.95 8.77 9.16
C VAL A 206 -0.17 8.69 10.19
N THR A 207 -1.24 9.44 9.99
CA THR A 207 -2.43 9.37 10.85
C THR A 207 -3.57 8.78 10.04
N VAL A 208 -4.15 7.68 10.52
CA VAL A 208 -5.31 7.05 9.89
C VAL A 208 -6.54 7.38 10.75
N ILE A 209 -7.49 8.09 10.16
CA ILE A 209 -8.75 8.46 10.81
C ILE A 209 -9.92 7.62 10.24
N PRO A 210 -11.00 7.44 11.02
CA PRO A 210 -12.21 6.78 10.55
C PRO A 210 -12.75 7.37 9.25
#